data_AF-A0A0Z8G5S6-F1
#
_entry.id   AF-A0A0Z8G5S6-F1
#
_cell.length_a   1.000
_cell.length_b   1.000
_cell.length_c   1.000
_cell.angle_alpha   90.00
_cell.angle_beta   90.00
_cell.angle_gamma   90.00
#
_symmetry.space_group_name_H-M   'P 1'
#
loop_
_entity.id
_entity.type
_entity.pdbx_description
1 polymer ?
#
loop_
_entity_poly.entity_id
_entity_poly.type
_entity_poly.pdbx_seq_one_letter_code
_entity_poly.pdbx_strand_id
1 'polypeptide(L)' 'MYLRFVLIDIGDDGFYHYEIYPENKEEHKQTLVFNPETKDIRVNTFDDANMKYFGKFLQNFKDQDGNYHKELSFGWG' A
#
# COMPACT_ATOMS: atom_id res chain seq x y z
N MET A 1 12.13 10.01 -4.83
CA MET A 1 11.69 8.59 -4.70
C MET A 1 10.18 8.53 -4.87
N TYR A 2 9.71 7.60 -5.69
CA TYR A 2 8.31 7.43 -6.07
C TYR A 2 7.83 6.03 -5.69
N LEU A 3 6.65 5.92 -5.08
CA LEU A 3 6.03 4.64 -4.72
C LEU A 3 4.58 4.65 -5.18
N ARG A 4 4.23 3.71 -6.05
CA ARG A 4 2.84 3.47 -6.47
C ARG A 4 2.31 2.22 -5.79
N PHE A 5 1.13 2.32 -5.20
CA PHE A 5 0.38 1.26 -4.56
C PHE A 5 -0.83 0.97 -5.43
N VAL A 6 -1.07 -0.29 -5.76
CA VAL A 6 -2.20 -0.74 -6.57
C VAL A 6 -2.95 -1.78 -5.78
N LEU A 7 -4.22 -1.51 -5.45
CA LEU A 7 -5.10 -2.49 -4.84
C LEU A 7 -5.48 -3.53 -5.89
N ILE A 8 -5.04 -4.76 -5.71
CA ILE A 8 -5.31 -5.86 -6.64
C ILE A 8 -6.49 -6.74 -6.20
N ASP A 9 -6.72 -6.85 -4.89
CA ASP A 9 -7.77 -7.69 -4.33
C ASP A 9 -8.20 -7.24 -2.93
N ILE A 10 -9.45 -7.52 -2.58
CA ILE A 10 -9.98 -7.40 -1.22
C ILE A 10 -10.53 -8.77 -0.86
N GLY A 11 -9.83 -9.48 0.01
CA GLY A 11 -10.25 -10.80 0.46
C GLY A 11 -11.54 -10.74 1.28
N ASP A 12 -12.33 -11.81 1.22
CA ASP A 12 -13.58 -11.96 1.98
C ASP A 12 -13.35 -11.91 3.51
N ASP A 13 -12.11 -12.10 3.95
CA ASP A 13 -11.67 -11.98 5.35
C ASP A 13 -11.26 -10.56 5.77
N GLY A 14 -11.48 -9.58 4.90
CA GLY A 14 -11.21 -8.16 5.15
C GLY A 14 -9.74 -7.76 5.00
N PHE A 15 -8.88 -8.63 4.44
CA PHE A 15 -7.50 -8.29 4.11
C PHE A 15 -7.38 -7.73 2.70
N TYR A 16 -6.68 -6.61 2.59
CA TYR A 16 -6.50 -5.89 1.33
C TYR A 16 -5.11 -6.18 0.79
N HIS A 17 -5.06 -6.52 -0.49
CA HIS A 17 -3.85 -6.95 -1.17
C HIS A 17 -3.38 -5.83 -2.11
N TYR A 18 -2.22 -5.27 -1.81
CA TYR A 18 -1.61 -4.21 -2.60
C TYR A 18 -0.31 -4.70 -3.24
N GLU A 19 -0.16 -4.41 -4.53
CA GLU A 19 1.13 -4.43 -5.22
C GLU A 19 1.74 -3.04 -5.18
N ILE A 20 3.04 -2.98 -4.93
CA ILE A 20 3.74 -1.74 -4.63
C ILE A 20 4.96 -1.66 -5.53
N TYR A 21 5.09 -0.56 -6.24
CA TYR A 21 6.07 -0.36 -7.30
C TYR A 21 6.97 0.83 -6.97
N PRO A 22 8.10 0.59 -6.29
CA PRO A 22 9.16 1.58 -6.11
C PRO A 22 9.69 2.03 -7.48
N GLU A 23 9.80 3.35 -7.68
CA GLU A 23 10.22 3.99 -8.93
C GLU A 23 9.43 3.54 -10.17
N ASN A 24 8.20 3.01 -10.00
CA ASN A 24 7.41 2.35 -11.05
C ASN A 24 8.12 1.16 -11.73
N LYS A 25 9.08 0.54 -11.05
CA LYS A 25 9.84 -0.60 -11.61
C LYS A 25 9.24 -1.92 -11.14
N GLU A 26 8.80 -2.73 -12.09
CA GLU A 26 8.25 -4.07 -11.80
C GLU A 26 9.28 -5.01 -11.15
N GLU A 27 10.57 -4.86 -11.48
CA GLU A 27 11.67 -5.63 -10.89
C GLU A 27 11.84 -5.42 -9.38
N HIS A 28 11.26 -4.35 -8.83
CA HIS A 28 11.29 -4.03 -7.41
C HIS A 28 9.93 -4.16 -6.75
N LYS A 29 8.99 -4.89 -7.38
CA LYS A 29 7.64 -5.05 -6.87
C LYS A 29 7.65 -5.59 -5.44
N GLN A 30 6.91 -4.92 -4.58
CA GLN A 30 6.67 -5.27 -3.19
C GLN A 30 5.18 -5.58 -2.98
N THR A 31 4.87 -6.27 -1.90
CA THR A 31 3.51 -6.71 -1.56
C THR A 31 3.17 -6.28 -0.14
N LEU A 32 1.95 -5.78 0.02
CA LEU A 32 1.35 -5.50 1.32
C LEU A 32 -0.02 -6.18 1.40
N VAL A 33 -0.20 -7.02 2.41
CA VAL A 33 -1.49 -7.60 2.78
C VAL A 33 -1.81 -7.15 4.19
N PHE A 34 -2.81 -6.29 4.33
CA PHE A 34 -3.19 -5.73 5.63
C PHE A 34 -4.70 -5.57 5.77
N ASN A 35 -5.20 -5.64 6.99
CA ASN A 35 -6.58 -5.34 7.33
C ASN A 35 -6.65 -3.88 7.82
N PRO A 36 -7.37 -2.98 7.12
CA PRO A 36 -7.45 -1.57 7.50
C PRO A 36 -8.28 -1.29 8.74
N GLU A 37 -9.18 -2.20 9.13
CA GLU A 37 -10.04 -2.09 10.32
C GLU A 37 -9.25 -2.47 11.57
N THR A 38 -8.60 -3.65 11.56
CA THR A 38 -7.86 -4.16 12.71
C THR A 38 -6.41 -3.67 12.78
N LYS A 39 -5.89 -3.13 11.67
CA LYS A 39 -4.47 -2.77 11.47
C LYS A 39 -3.52 -3.96 11.46
N ASP A 40 -4.04 -5.18 11.31
CA ASP A 40 -3.22 -6.38 11.18
C ASP A 40 -2.51 -6.45 9.83
N ILE A 41 -1.27 -6.90 9.84
CA ILE A 41 -0.45 -7.08 8.65
C ILE A 41 -0.11 -8.56 8.52
N ARG A 42 -0.48 -9.17 7.40
CA ARG A 42 -0.11 -10.56 7.07
C ARG A 42 1.14 -10.63 6.22
N VAL A 43 1.29 -9.70 5.28
CA VAL A 43 2.44 -9.62 4.39
C VAL A 43 2.89 -8.17 4.30
N ASN A 44 4.17 -7.93 4.46
CA ASN A 44 4.80 -6.65 4.16
C ASN A 44 6.21 -6.93 3.69
N THR A 45 6.49 -6.66 2.41
CA THR A 45 7.82 -6.85 1.82
C THR A 45 8.55 -5.53 1.60
N PHE A 46 8.21 -4.49 2.35
CA PHE A 46 8.94 -3.23 2.31
C PHE A 46 10.37 -3.41 2.76
N ASP A 47 11.29 -2.82 1.99
CA ASP A 47 12.64 -2.55 2.46
C ASP A 47 12.65 -1.39 3.47
N ASP A 48 13.76 -1.23 4.18
CA ASP A 48 13.95 -0.17 5.18
C ASP A 48 13.74 1.23 4.59
N ALA A 49 14.07 1.43 3.31
CA ALA A 49 13.89 2.72 2.65
C ALA A 49 12.40 3.05 2.42
N ASN A 50 11.58 2.02 2.21
CA ASN A 50 10.15 2.14 1.93
C ASN A 50 9.26 2.05 3.19
N MET A 51 9.77 1.51 4.30
CA MET A 51 9.04 1.45 5.58
C MET A 51 8.47 2.80 6.03
N LYS A 52 9.19 3.91 5.79
CA LYS A 52 8.71 5.26 6.13
C LYS A 52 7.44 5.69 5.38
N TYR A 53 7.12 5.05 4.24
CA TYR A 53 5.92 5.34 3.45
C TYR A 53 4.71 4.55 3.93
N PHE A 54 4.92 3.46 4.67
CA PHE A 54 3.83 2.67 5.22
C PHE A 54 2.91 3.51 6.13
N GLY A 55 3.49 4.33 7.00
CA GLY A 55 2.71 5.25 7.84
C GLY A 55 1.90 6.27 7.04
N LYS A 56 2.46 6.81 5.95
CA LYS A 56 1.75 7.73 5.05
C LYS A 56 0.63 7.04 4.29
N PHE A 57 0.87 5.80 3.85
CA PHE A 57 -0.15 4.97 3.23
C PHE A 57 -1.31 4.72 4.21
N LEU A 58 -1.05 4.33 5.46
CA LEU A 58 -2.09 4.15 6.48
C LEU A 58 -2.87 5.42 6.82
N GLN A 59 -2.37 6.60 6.49
CA GLN A 59 -3.11 7.87 6.65
C GLN A 59 -3.98 8.23 5.44
N ASN A 60 -3.65 7.71 4.25
CA ASN A 60 -4.25 8.14 2.98
C ASN A 60 -4.85 6.96 2.18
N PHE A 61 -5.07 5.80 2.79
CA PHE A 61 -5.61 4.63 2.09
C PHE A 61 -7.13 4.71 1.83
N LYS A 62 -7.82 5.63 2.52
CA LYS A 62 -9.20 6.04 2.24
C LYS A 62 -9.23 7.48 1.76
N ASP A 63 -10.16 7.77 0.85
CA ASP A 63 -10.47 9.13 0.44
C ASP A 63 -11.32 9.87 1.49
N GLN A 64 -11.70 11.11 1.19
CA GLN A 64 -12.50 11.95 2.09
C GLN A 64 -13.92 11.42 2.32
N ASP A 65 -14.43 10.61 1.38
CA ASP A 65 -15.73 9.96 1.45
C ASP A 65 -15.66 8.59 2.14
N GLY A 66 -14.45 8.16 2.54
CA GLY A 66 -14.18 6.89 3.20
C GLY A 66 -14.03 5.71 2.23
N ASN A 67 -14.04 5.94 0.92
CA ASN A 67 -13.81 4.88 -0.07
C ASN A 67 -12.31 4.56 -0.17
N TYR A 68 -12.01 3.30 -0.48
CA TYR A 68 -10.64 2.84 -0.64
C TYR A 68 -10.06 3.28 -1.98
N HIS A 69 -8.83 3.78 -1.94
CA HIS A 69 -8.12 4.09 -3.17
C HIS A 69 -7.71 2.80 -3.89
N LYS A 70 -8.17 2.66 -5.14
CA LYS A 70 -7.68 1.61 -6.05
C LYS A 70 -6.19 1.79 -6.37
N GLU A 71 -5.73 3.03 -6.38
CA GLU A 71 -4.35 3.37 -6.63
C GLU A 71 -3.93 4.60 -5.81
N LEU A 72 -2.72 4.55 -5.25
CA LEU A 72 -2.09 5.65 -4.52
C LEU A 72 -0.66 5.83 -5.00
N SER A 73 -0.23 7.08 -5.14
CA SER A 73 1.12 7.40 -5.55
C SER A 73 1.74 8.43 -4.61
N PHE A 74 2.90 8.10 -4.07
CA PHE A 74 3.68 8.98 -3.21
C PHE A 74 4.97 9.36 -3.93
N GLY A 75 5.08 10.62 -4.34
CA GLY A 75 6.31 11.19 -4.87
C GLY A 75 6.97 12.11 -3.85
N TRP A 76 8.29 12.03 -3.72
CA TRP A 76 9.11 13.09 -3.14
C TRP A 76 10.19 13.49 -4.15
N GLY A 77 10.26 14.80 -4.43
CA GLY A 77 11.39 15.46 -5.07
C GLY A 77 12.54 15.67 -4.08
#